data_AF-A0A7C2BSN4-F1
#
_entry.id   AF-A0A7C2BSN4-F1
#
_cell.length_a   1.000
_cell.length_b   1.000
_cell.length_c   1.000
_cell.angle_alpha   90.00
_cell.angle_beta   90.00
_cell.angle_gamma   90.00
#
_symmetry.space_group_name_H-M   'P 1'
#
loop_
_entity.id
_entity.type
_entity.pdbx_description
1 polymer ?
#
loop_
_entity_poly.entity_id
_entity_poly.type
_entity_poly.pdbx_seq_one_letter_code
_entity_poly.pdbx_strand_id
1 'polypeptide(L)'
;MIDNNNIVAINRVIQAYFDTHPNEAKVPAKDLMPQFIVAGIFHSDHRNGLPIRKVLRELDSKKQLKFIPSVLPERKPKNTYWFFDRDLVG
;
A
#
# COMPACT_ATOMS: atom_id res chain seq x y z
N MET A 1 -7.21 -10.47 11.28
CA MET A 1 -6.40 -11.23 10.30
C MET A 1 -6.50 -10.46 8.99
N ILE A 2 -5.39 -10.08 8.38
CA ILE A 2 -5.44 -9.58 7.00
C ILE A 2 -5.91 -10.73 6.13
N ASP A 3 -7.01 -10.56 5.39
CA ASP A 3 -7.46 -11.53 4.42
C ASP A 3 -6.43 -11.60 3.27
N ASN A 4 -5.98 -12.79 2.90
CA ASN A 4 -5.06 -12.97 1.77
C ASN A 4 -5.68 -12.43 0.46
N ASN A 5 -7.00 -12.46 0.33
CA ASN A 5 -7.70 -11.85 -0.81
C ASN A 5 -7.47 -10.33 -0.89
N ASN A 6 -7.39 -9.66 0.27
CA ASN A 6 -7.14 -8.21 0.31
C ASN A 6 -5.73 -7.88 -0.15
N ILE A 7 -4.72 -8.71 0.16
CA ILE A 7 -3.34 -8.49 -0.30
C ILE A 7 -3.25 -8.55 -1.83
N VAL A 8 -3.87 -9.57 -2.43
CA VAL A 8 -3.91 -9.70 -3.90
C VAL A 8 -4.60 -8.50 -4.54
N ALA A 9 -5.73 -8.05 -3.97
CA ALA A 9 -6.45 -6.88 -4.46
C ALA A 9 -5.62 -5.59 -4.32
N ILE A 10 -4.90 -5.41 -3.20
CA ILE A 10 -4.01 -4.26 -3.00
C ILE A 10 -2.92 -4.22 -4.08
N ASN A 11 -2.26 -5.35 -4.36
CA ASN A 11 -1.23 -5.41 -5.40
C ASN A 11 -1.78 -5.05 -6.79
N ARG A 12 -2.99 -5.53 -7.13
CA ARG A 12 -3.65 -5.19 -8.40
C ARG A 12 -3.93 -3.69 -8.52
N VAL A 13 -4.39 -3.05 -7.44
CA VAL A 13 -4.65 -1.60 -7.45
C VAL A 13 -3.36 -0.81 -7.59
N ILE A 14 -2.28 -1.22 -6.90
CA ILE A 14 -0.97 -0.56 -7.02
C ILE A 14 -0.42 -0.70 -8.44
N GLN A 15 -0.52 -1.89 -9.04
CA GLN A 15 -0.09 -2.13 -10.41
C GLN A 15 -0.88 -1.26 -11.40
N ALA A 16 -2.22 -1.29 -11.33
CA ALA A 16 -3.08 -0.48 -12.19
C ALA A 16 -2.82 1.04 -12.05
N TYR A 17 -2.47 1.50 -10.85
CA TYR A 17 -2.06 2.89 -10.64
C TYR A 17 -0.80 3.22 -11.45
N PHE A 18 0.25 2.41 -11.34
CA PHE A 18 1.51 2.67 -12.04
C PHE A 18 1.41 2.48 -13.56
N ASP A 19 0.56 1.54 -14.03
CA ASP A 19 0.28 1.35 -15.45
C ASP A 19 -0.37 2.59 -16.08
N THR A 20 -1.21 3.30 -15.32
CA THR A 20 -1.93 4.50 -15.77
C THR A 20 -1.17 5.81 -15.51
N HIS A 21 -0.14 5.79 -14.65
CA HIS A 21 0.65 6.96 -14.26
C HIS A 21 2.14 6.74 -14.57
N PRO A 22 2.55 6.52 -15.84
CA PRO A 22 3.90 6.07 -16.20
C PRO A 22 5.04 7.04 -15.82
N ASN A 23 4.75 8.25 -15.37
CA ASN A 23 5.77 9.20 -14.91
C ASN A 23 5.98 9.19 -13.38
N GLU A 24 5.16 8.47 -12.62
CA GLU A 24 5.24 8.40 -11.17
C GLU A 24 6.00 7.16 -10.69
N ALA A 25 7.28 7.32 -10.33
CA ALA A 25 8.07 6.21 -9.79
C ALA A 25 7.65 5.82 -8.37
N LYS A 26 7.11 6.77 -7.60
CA LYS A 26 6.86 6.58 -6.17
C LYS A 26 5.66 7.40 -5.72
N VAL A 27 4.80 6.78 -4.90
CA VAL A 27 3.58 7.40 -4.40
C VAL A 27 3.37 7.10 -2.91
N PRO A 28 2.96 8.08 -2.08
CA PRO A 28 2.61 7.80 -0.69
C PRO A 28 1.44 6.82 -0.60
N ALA A 29 1.55 5.80 0.25
CA ALA A 29 0.53 4.74 0.32
C ALA A 29 -0.87 5.26 0.71
N LYS A 30 -0.92 6.36 1.47
CA LYS A 30 -2.17 7.03 1.85
C LYS A 30 -2.89 7.66 0.66
N ASP A 31 -2.17 8.04 -0.40
CA ASP A 31 -2.75 8.75 -1.53
C ASP A 31 -3.49 7.79 -2.48
N LEU A 32 -3.23 6.47 -2.36
CA LEU A 32 -3.96 5.41 -3.07
C LEU A 32 -5.25 4.95 -2.35
N MET A 33 -5.58 5.54 -1.19
CA MET A 33 -6.80 5.19 -0.47
C MET A 33 -8.09 5.27 -1.32
N PRO A 34 -8.31 6.31 -2.14
CA PRO A 34 -9.49 6.37 -3.00
C PRO A 34 -9.61 5.15 -3.92
N GLN A 35 -8.50 4.72 -4.53
CA GLN A 35 -8.45 3.58 -5.43
C GLN A 35 -8.73 2.26 -4.68
N PHE A 36 -8.19 2.11 -3.48
CA PHE A 36 -8.49 0.93 -2.64
C PHE A 36 -9.97 0.87 -2.20
N ILE A 37 -10.61 2.02 -1.98
CA ILE A 37 -12.04 2.09 -1.64
C ILE A 37 -12.90 1.75 -2.88
N VAL A 38 -12.57 2.31 -4.04
CA VAL A 38 -13.24 1.99 -5.31
C VAL A 38 -13.13 0.49 -5.63
N ALA A 39 -11.99 -0.14 -5.32
CA ALA A 39 -11.79 -1.57 -5.47
C ALA A 39 -12.47 -2.43 -4.38
N GLY A 40 -13.18 -1.83 -3.42
CA GLY A 40 -13.89 -2.54 -2.35
C GLY A 40 -13.00 -3.13 -1.25
N ILE A 41 -11.71 -2.80 -1.21
CA ILE A 41 -10.74 -3.34 -0.24
C ILE A 41 -10.94 -2.68 1.13
N PHE A 42 -11.24 -1.38 1.14
CA PHE A 42 -11.56 -0.62 2.34
C PHE A 42 -12.92 0.04 2.19
N HIS A 43 -13.67 0.13 3.27
CA HIS A 43 -14.99 0.79 3.27
C HIS A 43 -14.86 2.32 3.15
N SER A 44 -13.87 2.92 3.81
CA SER A 44 -13.69 4.37 3.87
C SER A 44 -12.26 4.74 4.26
N ASP A 45 -11.86 5.97 3.94
CA ASP A 45 -10.61 6.53 4.42
C ASP A 45 -10.80 7.13 5.81
N HIS A 46 -10.05 6.60 6.78
CA HIS A 46 -10.05 7.11 8.15
C HIS A 46 -8.69 7.73 8.44
N ARG A 47 -8.69 8.94 9.04
CA ARG A 47 -7.48 9.64 9.50
C ARG A 47 -6.37 9.69 8.45
N ASN A 48 -6.73 9.95 7.19
CA ASN A 48 -5.82 10.13 6.06
C ASN A 48 -4.89 8.92 5.84
N GLY A 49 -5.43 7.84 5.31
CA GLY A 49 -4.73 6.60 5.01
C GLY A 49 -4.38 5.74 6.22
N LEU A 50 -5.11 5.84 7.33
CA LEU A 50 -4.91 4.89 8.45
C LEU A 50 -5.18 3.43 8.05
N PRO A 51 -6.22 3.08 7.27
CA PRO A 51 -6.52 1.68 6.95
C PRO A 51 -5.35 0.96 6.27
N ILE A 52 -4.81 1.51 5.17
CA ILE A 52 -3.66 0.92 4.48
C ILE A 52 -2.41 0.90 5.37
N ARG A 53 -2.14 1.96 6.15
CA ARG A 53 -1.01 1.99 7.07
C ARG A 53 -1.09 0.92 8.15
N LYS A 54 -2.30 0.54 8.60
CA LYS A 54 -2.48 -0.57 9.56
C LYS A 54 -2.10 -1.91 8.93
N VAL A 55 -2.52 -2.16 7.68
CA VAL A 55 -2.16 -3.37 6.94
C VAL A 55 -0.63 -3.46 6.80
N LEU A 56 0.02 -2.39 6.35
CA LEU A 56 1.47 -2.36 6.16
C LEU A 56 2.24 -2.55 7.48
N ARG A 57 1.77 -1.94 8.58
CA ARG A 57 2.36 -2.13 9.91
C ARG A 57 2.21 -3.56 10.42
N GLU A 58 1.07 -4.20 10.19
CA GLU A 58 0.85 -5.60 10.58
C GLU A 58 1.71 -6.56 9.76
N LEU A 59 1.85 -6.33 8.46
CA LEU A 59 2.77 -7.10 7.62
C LEU A 59 4.22 -6.89 8.06
N ASP A 60 4.63 -5.66 8.36
CA ASP A 60 5.98 -5.34 8.81
C ASP A 60 6.33 -6.01 10.15
N SER A 61 5.43 -5.95 11.14
CA SER A 61 5.65 -6.59 12.44
C SER A 61 5.78 -8.12 12.34
N LYS A 62 5.19 -8.71 11.29
CA LYS A 62 5.26 -10.14 10.97
C LYS A 62 6.38 -10.49 9.98
N LYS A 63 7.19 -9.53 9.52
CA LYS A 63 8.20 -9.71 8.44
C LYS A 63 7.60 -10.26 7.14
N GLN A 64 6.39 -9.80 6.80
CA GLN A 64 5.55 -10.25 5.69
C GLN A 64 5.37 -9.19 4.59
N LEU A 65 6.14 -8.10 4.62
CA LEU A 65 6.09 -7.06 3.56
C LEU A 65 6.34 -7.62 2.15
N LYS A 66 7.06 -8.75 2.03
CA LYS A 66 7.26 -9.47 0.77
C LYS A 66 5.98 -9.84 0.02
N PHE A 67 4.82 -9.84 0.68
CA PHE A 67 3.53 -10.09 0.01
C PHE A 67 2.98 -8.86 -0.73
N ILE A 68 3.54 -7.68 -0.50
CA ILE A 68 3.30 -6.45 -1.26
C ILE A 68 4.66 -5.96 -1.74
N PRO A 69 5.20 -6.51 -2.85
CA PRO A 69 6.60 -6.28 -3.24
C PRO A 69 6.90 -4.80 -3.50
N SER A 70 5.90 -4.04 -3.97
CA SER A 70 6.01 -2.60 -4.25
C SER A 70 6.13 -1.72 -3.00
N VAL A 71 6.03 -2.26 -1.78
CA VAL A 71 6.09 -1.45 -0.56
C VAL A 71 7.51 -0.96 -0.25
N LEU A 72 7.65 0.35 -0.05
CA LEU A 72 8.88 0.99 0.39
C LEU A 72 8.67 1.67 1.77
N PRO A 73 9.10 1.03 2.87
CA PRO A 73 9.05 1.64 4.21
C PRO A 73 10.20 2.62 4.42
N GLU A 74 9.90 3.91 4.55
CA GLU A 74 10.86 4.93 5.00
C GLU A 74 10.81 5.08 6.53
N ARG A 75 11.80 4.50 7.21
CA ARG A 75 11.86 4.49 8.67
C ARG A 75 12.52 5.77 9.19
N LYS A 76 11.81 6.53 10.02
CA LYS A 76 12.34 7.63 10.84
C LYS A 76 12.34 7.19 12.32
N PRO A 77 13.09 7.89 13.20
CA PRO A 77 13.21 7.49 14.61
C PRO A 77 11.88 7.31 15.36
N LYS A 78 10.84 8.06 14.98
CA LYS A 78 9.51 8.00 15.64
C LYS A 78 8.41 7.43 14.74
N ASN A 79 8.58 7.47 13.43
CA ASN A 79 7.50 7.21 12.47
C ASN A 79 8.02 6.45 11.25
N THR A 80 7.19 5.59 10.67
CA THR A 80 7.43 5.01 9.34
C THR A 80 6.51 5.68 8.34
N TYR A 81 7.10 6.26 7.30
CA TYR A 81 6.40 6.75 6.12
C TYR A 81 6.31 5.61 5.12
N TRP A 82 5.11 5.41 4.57
CA TRP A 82 4.82 4.29 3.70
C TRP A 82 4.62 4.78 2.28
N PHE A 83 5.36 4.18 1.35
CA PHE A 83 5.28 4.47 -0.06
C PHE A 83 5.06 3.17 -0.84
N PHE A 84 4.50 3.31 -2.03
CA PHE A 84 4.63 2.32 -3.07
C PHE A 84 5.62 2.83 -4.11
N ASP A 85 6.45 1.93 -4.59
CA ASP A 85 7.49 2.21 -5.57
C ASP A 85 7.28 1.26 -6.76
N ARG A 86 7.30 1.82 -7.97
CA ARG A 86 7.09 1.06 -9.19
C ARG A 86 8.22 0.09 -9.45
N ASP A 87 9.45 0.48 -9.18
CA ASP A 87 10.62 -0.33 -9.53
C ASP A 87 10.74 -1.56 -8.60
N LEU A 88 9.88 -1.64 -7.58
CA LEU A 88 9.69 -2.80 -6.71
C LEU A 88 8.48 -3.67 -7.10
N VAL A 89 7.71 -3.28 -8.12
CA VAL A 89 6.72 -4.14 -8.79
C VAL A 89 7.51 -5.12 -9.65
N GLY A 90 7.97 -6.21 -9.05
CA GLY A 90 8.70 -7.28 -9.75
C GLY A 90 7.87 -7.99 -10.81
#